data_AF-Q5PQU1-F1
#
_entry.id   AF-Q5PQU1-F1
#
_cell.length_a   1.000
_cell.length_b   1.000
_cell.length_c   1.000
_cell.angle_alpha   90.00
_cell.angle_beta   90.00
_cell.angle_gamma   90.00
#
_symmetry.space_group_name_H-M   'P 1'
#
loop_
_entity.id
_entity.type
_entity.pdbx_description
1 polymer ?
#
loop_
_entity_poly.entity_id
_entity_poly.type
_entity_poly.pdbx_seq_one_letter_code
_entity_poly.pdbx_strand_id
1 'polypeptide(L)'
;MKLITILLLCSRLLPSLAQEEGAQELNCNDETVFQAVDTALKKYNAELESGNQFVLYRVTKGTKKDGAETLYSFKYQIKEGNCSVQSGLTWQDCDFKDAEEAATGECTTTLGKKENKFSVATQICNITPGKGPKKTEEDLCVGCFQPIPMDSSDLKPVLKHAVEHFNNNTKHTHLFALREVKSAHSQVVAGMNYKIIYSIVQTNCSKEDFPSLREDCVPLPYGDHGECTGHTHVDIHNTIAGFSQSCDLYPGDDLFELLPKNCRGCPREIPVDSPELKEALGHSIAQLNAQHNHIFYFKIDTVKKATSQVVAGVIYVIEFIARETNCSKQSKTELTADCETKHLGQSLNCNANVYMRPWENKVVPTVRCQALDMMISRPPGFSPFRLVRVQETKEGTTRLLNSCEYKGRLSKARAGPAPDHQAEASTVTS
;
A
#
# COMPACT_ATOMS: atom_id res chain seq x y z
N MET A 1 41.59 63.07 -34.01
CA MET A 1 40.14 62.92 -33.70
C MET A 1 39.59 61.92 -34.70
N LYS A 2 39.00 60.76 -34.39
CA LYS A 2 38.53 60.12 -33.16
C LYS A 2 38.75 58.60 -33.30
N LEU A 3 39.20 57.95 -32.22
CA LEU A 3 39.29 56.50 -32.08
C LEU A 3 37.89 55.87 -32.00
N ILE A 4 37.72 54.68 -32.58
CA ILE A 4 36.68 53.74 -32.16
C ILE A 4 37.34 52.38 -31.95
N THR A 5 37.65 52.10 -30.68
CA THR A 5 38.02 50.79 -30.14
C THR A 5 36.74 50.00 -29.86
N ILE A 6 36.59 48.83 -30.48
CA ILE A 6 35.49 47.90 -30.21
C ILE A 6 35.92 46.97 -29.07
N LEU A 7 35.31 47.15 -27.90
CA LEU A 7 35.45 46.27 -26.73
C LEU A 7 34.50 45.07 -26.86
N LEU A 8 35.06 43.88 -27.09
CA LEU A 8 34.37 42.61 -26.93
C LEU A 8 34.36 42.23 -25.44
N LEU A 9 33.26 42.50 -24.74
CA LEU A 9 33.02 41.97 -23.40
C LEU A 9 32.58 40.51 -23.49
N CYS A 10 33.50 39.60 -23.14
CA CYS A 10 33.20 38.22 -22.76
C CYS A 10 32.41 38.19 -21.44
N SER A 11 31.08 38.16 -21.50
CA SER A 11 30.26 37.77 -20.36
C SER A 11 30.26 36.24 -20.24
N ARG A 12 31.16 35.69 -19.42
CA ARG A 12 31.08 34.32 -18.93
C ARG A 12 29.95 34.22 -17.90
N LEU A 13 28.73 34.03 -18.38
CA LEU A 13 27.67 33.44 -17.55
C LEU A 13 27.90 31.94 -17.56
N LEU A 14 28.55 31.43 -16.50
CA LEU A 14 28.51 30.02 -16.18
C LEU A 14 27.03 29.62 -16.05
N PRO A 15 26.51 28.64 -16.81
CA PRO A 15 25.23 28.04 -16.47
C PRO A 15 25.42 27.39 -15.10
N SER A 16 24.82 27.97 -14.07
CA SER A 16 24.63 27.29 -12.80
C SER A 16 23.91 25.99 -13.12
N LEU A 17 24.61 24.87 -12.96
CA LEU A 17 23.99 23.56 -12.90
C LEU A 17 22.97 23.65 -11.77
N ALA A 18 21.69 23.81 -12.10
CA ALA A 18 20.62 23.59 -11.14
C ALA A 18 20.71 22.10 -10.81
N GLN A 19 21.47 21.80 -9.76
CA GLN A 19 21.56 20.47 -9.19
C GLN A 19 20.14 20.17 -8.69
N GLU A 20 19.42 19.31 -9.41
CA GLU A 20 18.25 18.64 -8.87
C GLU A 20 18.71 18.01 -7.55
N GLU A 21 18.27 18.56 -6.42
CA GLU A 21 18.50 17.98 -5.11
C GLU A 21 17.75 16.63 -5.08
N GLY A 22 18.45 15.60 -5.53
CA GLY A 22 17.98 14.23 -5.53
C GLY A 22 17.72 13.80 -4.08
N ALA A 23 16.65 13.03 -3.89
CA ALA A 23 16.34 12.44 -2.60
C ALA A 23 17.56 11.68 -2.06
N GLN A 24 18.07 12.08 -0.90
CA GLN A 24 19.20 11.45 -0.25
C GLN A 24 18.73 10.13 0.36
N GLU A 25 19.31 9.00 -0.04
CA GLU A 25 19.04 7.72 0.62
C GLU A 25 19.61 7.73 2.05
N LEU A 26 18.78 7.27 2.99
CA LEU A 26 19.14 7.18 4.40
C LEU A 26 19.60 5.77 4.72
N ASN A 27 20.67 5.70 5.51
CA ASN A 27 21.12 4.44 6.08
C ASN A 27 20.12 3.99 7.16
N CYS A 28 19.67 2.75 7.13
CA CYS A 28 18.69 2.24 8.09
C CYS A 28 19.20 2.15 9.54
N ASN A 29 20.52 2.21 9.75
CA ASN A 29 21.12 2.32 11.09
C ASN A 29 21.12 3.75 11.64
N ASP A 30 20.65 4.73 10.86
CA ASP A 30 20.53 6.11 11.32
C ASP A 30 19.38 6.20 12.34
N GLU A 31 19.67 6.78 13.50
CA GLU A 31 18.70 6.93 14.60
C GLU A 31 17.42 7.65 14.16
N THR A 32 17.54 8.58 13.19
CA THR A 32 16.40 9.31 12.63
C THR A 32 15.43 8.41 11.88
N VAL A 33 15.90 7.31 11.29
CA VAL A 33 15.07 6.31 10.61
C VAL A 33 14.21 5.58 11.63
N PHE A 34 14.81 5.15 12.74
CA PHE A 34 14.09 4.44 13.79
C PHE A 34 13.03 5.35 14.45
N GLN A 35 13.39 6.59 14.80
CA GLN A 35 12.44 7.54 15.39
C GLN A 35 11.24 7.83 14.48
N ALA A 36 11.49 7.95 13.17
CA ALA A 36 10.43 8.20 12.20
C ALA A 36 9.51 6.99 12.02
N VAL A 37 10.07 5.78 11.88
CA VAL A 37 9.30 4.54 11.76
C VAL A 37 8.55 4.23 13.05
N ASP A 38 9.14 4.49 14.21
CA ASP A 38 8.47 4.39 15.52
C ASP A 38 7.24 5.30 15.59
N THR A 39 7.39 6.57 15.19
CA THR A 39 6.29 7.54 15.16
C THR A 39 5.16 7.07 14.24
N ALA A 40 5.49 6.58 13.04
CA ALA A 40 4.51 6.06 12.10
C ALA A 40 3.82 4.79 12.61
N LEU A 41 4.57 3.84 13.16
CA LEU A 41 4.00 2.56 13.62
C LEU A 41 3.13 2.73 14.87
N LYS A 42 3.51 3.61 15.80
CA LYS A 42 2.67 3.98 16.95
C LYS A 42 1.35 4.60 16.51
N LYS A 43 1.38 5.52 15.53
CA LYS A 43 0.15 6.11 14.96
C LYS A 43 -0.76 5.03 14.38
N TYR A 44 -0.21 4.15 13.54
CA TYR A 44 -0.96 3.07 12.92
C TYR A 44 -1.59 2.11 13.94
N ASN A 45 -0.82 1.66 14.94
CA ASN A 45 -1.35 0.77 15.97
C ASN A 45 -2.41 1.43 16.85
N ALA A 46 -2.35 2.75 17.05
CA ALA A 46 -3.37 3.49 17.80
C ALA A 46 -4.70 3.65 17.04
N GLU A 47 -4.67 3.54 15.71
CA GLU A 47 -5.87 3.59 14.84
C GLU A 47 -6.57 2.22 14.73
N LEU A 48 -5.95 1.14 15.22
CA LEU A 48 -6.57 -0.18 15.25
C LEU A 48 -7.60 -0.29 16.39
N GLU A 49 -8.86 -0.56 16.03
CA GLU A 49 -9.95 -0.71 17.01
C GLU A 49 -9.87 -2.02 17.82
N SER A 50 -9.24 -3.06 17.26
CA SER A 50 -9.14 -4.39 17.87
C SER A 50 -7.98 -5.21 17.28
N GLY A 51 -7.65 -6.33 17.92
CA GLY A 51 -6.57 -7.23 17.49
C GLY A 51 -5.24 -6.96 18.17
N ASN A 52 -4.18 -7.50 17.60
CA ASN A 52 -2.82 -7.35 18.11
C ASN A 52 -2.11 -6.15 17.47
N GLN A 53 -1.19 -5.54 18.22
CA GLN A 53 -0.31 -4.51 17.67
C GLN A 53 0.64 -5.12 16.65
N PHE A 54 1.01 -4.33 15.64
CA PHE A 54 2.08 -4.69 14.71
C PHE A 54 3.44 -4.22 15.23
N VAL A 55 4.43 -5.10 15.10
CA VAL A 55 5.83 -4.91 15.49
C VAL A 55 6.66 -4.70 14.22
N LEU A 56 7.61 -3.76 14.27
CA LEU A 56 8.53 -3.53 13.16
C LEU A 56 9.33 -4.81 12.88
N TYR A 57 9.34 -5.26 11.63
CA TYR A 57 10.16 -6.40 11.20
C TYR A 57 11.46 -5.94 10.55
N ARG A 58 11.39 -5.08 9.53
CA ARG A 58 12.60 -4.48 8.91
C ARG A 58 12.29 -3.22 8.14
N VAL A 59 13.27 -2.32 8.05
CA VAL A 59 13.20 -1.16 7.15
C VAL A 59 13.86 -1.52 5.83
N THR A 60 13.13 -1.37 4.73
CA THR A 60 13.59 -1.75 3.38
C THR A 60 14.09 -0.57 2.57
N LYS A 61 13.57 0.64 2.81
CA LYS A 61 14.04 1.87 2.16
C LYS A 61 13.78 3.09 3.03
N GLY A 62 14.73 4.03 3.07
CA GLY A 62 14.56 5.36 3.64
C GLY A 62 15.13 6.42 2.72
N THR A 63 14.41 7.51 2.50
CA THR A 63 14.88 8.66 1.71
C THR A 63 14.50 9.96 2.38
N LYS A 64 15.39 10.94 2.31
CA LYS A 64 15.19 12.32 2.77
C LYS A 64 15.15 13.23 1.55
N LYS A 65 14.18 14.14 1.51
CA LYS A 65 14.14 15.25 0.56
C LYS A 65 14.16 16.55 1.34
N ASP A 66 15.20 17.34 1.13
CA ASP A 66 15.29 18.69 1.66
C ASP A 66 14.54 19.67 0.72
N GLY A 67 13.86 20.65 1.31
CA GLY A 67 12.97 21.60 0.65
C GLY A 67 12.55 22.70 1.63
N ALA A 68 11.40 23.35 1.44
CA ALA A 68 10.87 24.31 2.42
C ALA A 68 10.54 23.65 3.78
N GLU A 69 10.19 22.37 3.75
CA GLU A 69 10.07 21.48 4.91
C GLU A 69 10.75 20.14 4.55
N THR A 70 11.59 19.62 5.45
CA THR A 70 12.30 18.34 5.21
C THR A 70 11.32 17.18 5.30
N LEU A 71 11.17 16.44 4.20
CA LEU A 71 10.30 15.27 4.11
C LEU A 71 11.11 13.97 4.12
N TYR A 72 10.66 13.04 4.94
CA TYR A 72 11.23 11.70 5.07
C TYR A 72 10.25 10.69 4.51
N SER A 73 10.70 9.79 3.64
CA SER A 73 9.87 8.72 3.09
C SER A 73 10.49 7.36 3.42
N PHE A 74 9.70 6.46 3.98
CA PHE A 74 10.13 5.13 4.39
C PHE A 74 9.26 4.04 3.78
N LYS A 75 9.91 2.91 3.47
CA LYS A 75 9.26 1.62 3.26
C LYS A 75 9.78 0.65 4.31
N TYR A 76 8.88 -0.03 4.99
CA TYR A 76 9.21 -0.97 6.04
C TYR A 76 8.18 -2.09 6.10
N GLN A 77 8.59 -3.23 6.64
CA GLN A 77 7.74 -4.38 6.86
C GLN A 77 7.43 -4.52 8.34
N ILE A 78 6.20 -4.92 8.64
CA ILE A 78 5.69 -5.16 9.99
C ILE A 78 5.18 -6.59 10.11
N LYS A 79 5.17 -7.11 11.33
CA LYS A 79 4.60 -8.43 11.67
C LYS A 79 3.70 -8.28 12.88
N GLU A 80 2.63 -9.05 12.91
CA GLU A 80 1.71 -9.09 14.04
C GLU A 80 2.46 -9.51 15.32
N GLY A 81 2.25 -8.75 16.38
CA GLY A 81 2.79 -9.04 17.71
C GLY A 81 1.86 -9.93 18.52
N ASN A 82 2.32 -10.31 19.71
CA ASN A 82 1.54 -11.09 20.68
C ASN A 82 0.76 -10.22 21.69
N CYS A 83 0.84 -8.89 21.57
CA CYS A 83 0.20 -7.96 22.48
C CYS A 83 -1.04 -7.33 21.85
N SER A 84 -2.10 -7.18 22.65
CA SER A 84 -3.31 -6.49 22.23
C SER A 84 -3.08 -4.98 22.09
N VAL A 85 -3.79 -4.34 21.16
CA VAL A 85 -3.84 -2.87 21.02
C VAL A 85 -4.34 -2.18 22.31
N GLN A 86 -5.12 -2.89 23.14
CA GLN A 86 -5.64 -2.39 24.42
C GLN A 86 -4.74 -2.69 25.63
N SER A 87 -3.60 -3.36 25.44
CA SER A 87 -2.71 -3.77 26.55
C SER A 87 -2.01 -2.60 27.26
N GLY A 88 -2.05 -1.40 26.67
CA GLY A 88 -1.29 -0.24 27.15
C GLY A 88 0.23 -0.33 26.90
N LEU A 89 0.70 -1.43 26.31
CA LEU A 89 2.10 -1.64 25.92
C LEU A 89 2.40 -0.91 24.61
N THR A 90 3.68 -0.62 24.37
CA THR A 90 4.15 -0.16 23.06
C THR A 90 4.59 -1.33 22.20
N TRP A 91 4.59 -1.16 20.87
CA TRP A 91 4.98 -2.24 19.95
C TRP A 91 6.41 -2.76 20.21
N GLN A 92 7.29 -1.94 20.79
CA GLN A 92 8.65 -2.33 21.20
C GLN A 92 8.67 -3.34 22.35
N ASP A 93 7.63 -3.35 23.18
CA ASP A 93 7.48 -4.26 24.31
C ASP A 93 6.85 -5.60 23.90
N CYS A 94 6.37 -5.69 22.66
CA CYS A 94 5.68 -6.85 22.14
C CYS A 94 6.64 -7.78 21.39
N ASP A 95 6.44 -9.08 21.57
CA ASP A 95 7.16 -10.09 20.79
C ASP A 95 6.38 -10.35 19.48
N PHE A 96 7.08 -10.88 18.47
CA PHE A 96 6.41 -11.37 17.28
C PHE A 96 5.49 -12.54 17.63
N LYS A 97 4.30 -12.56 17.03
CA LYS A 97 3.43 -13.74 17.02
C LYS A 97 4.07 -14.84 16.18
N ASP A 98 3.68 -16.09 16.43
CA ASP A 98 4.22 -17.26 15.73
C ASP A 98 4.14 -17.13 14.20
N ALA A 99 5.23 -17.47 13.51
CA ALA A 99 5.46 -17.07 12.12
C ALA A 99 4.46 -17.65 11.11
N GLU A 100 3.81 -18.76 11.44
CA GLU A 100 2.75 -19.35 10.60
C GLU A 100 1.44 -18.56 10.73
N GLU A 101 1.13 -18.07 11.93
CA GLU A 101 -0.14 -17.44 12.29
C GLU A 101 -0.14 -15.91 12.23
N ALA A 102 1.05 -15.30 12.20
CA ALA A 102 1.21 -13.86 12.25
C ALA A 102 0.81 -13.20 10.92
N ALA A 103 -0.09 -12.23 10.98
CA ALA A 103 -0.26 -11.30 9.87
C ALA A 103 1.04 -10.54 9.60
N THR A 104 1.32 -10.28 8.33
CA THR A 104 2.50 -9.50 7.89
C THR A 104 2.02 -8.29 7.13
N GLY A 105 2.79 -7.21 7.13
CA GLY A 105 2.40 -5.99 6.43
C GLY A 105 3.57 -5.30 5.77
N GLU A 106 3.30 -4.63 4.66
CA GLU A 106 4.24 -3.71 4.01
C GLU A 106 3.70 -2.29 4.09
N CYS A 107 4.44 -1.41 4.74
CA CYS A 107 4.06 -0.03 4.97
C CYS A 107 4.93 0.94 4.15
N THR A 108 4.29 1.95 3.57
CA THR A 108 4.93 3.13 3.00
C THR A 108 4.45 4.37 3.74
N THR A 109 5.36 5.21 4.21
CA THR A 109 5.02 6.42 4.96
C THR A 109 5.85 7.62 4.53
N THR A 110 5.25 8.81 4.59
CA THR A 110 5.92 10.10 4.46
C THR A 110 5.72 10.90 5.73
N LEU A 111 6.81 11.44 6.30
CA LEU A 111 6.79 12.24 7.51
C LEU A 111 7.44 13.60 7.27
N GLY A 112 6.84 14.65 7.84
CA GLY A 112 7.50 15.94 8.04
C GLY A 112 8.30 15.93 9.33
N LYS A 113 9.37 16.72 9.40
CA LYS A 113 10.12 16.95 10.64
C LYS A 113 10.17 18.44 10.96
N LYS A 114 9.56 18.84 12.08
CA LYS A 114 9.59 20.21 12.60
C LYS A 114 10.04 20.20 14.05
N GLU A 115 10.98 21.08 14.41
CA GLU A 115 11.49 21.21 15.81
C GLU A 115 11.90 19.85 16.43
N ASN A 116 12.54 18.99 15.62
CA ASN A 116 12.97 17.65 15.98
C ASN A 116 11.85 16.62 16.28
N LYS A 117 10.59 16.95 16.01
CA LYS A 117 9.45 16.04 16.11
C LYS A 117 8.99 15.61 14.71
N PHE A 118 8.71 14.33 14.54
CA PHE A 118 8.12 13.81 13.32
C PHE A 118 6.58 13.92 13.35
N SER A 119 6.00 14.29 12.22
CA SER A 119 4.56 14.28 11.96
C SER A 119 4.29 13.40 10.75
N VAL A 120 3.38 12.43 10.89
CA VAL A 120 3.01 11.54 9.79
C VAL A 120 2.10 12.30 8.83
N ALA A 121 2.57 12.56 7.62
CA ALA A 121 1.78 13.18 6.56
C ALA A 121 0.92 12.13 5.84
N THR A 122 1.54 11.03 5.43
CA THR A 122 0.83 9.91 4.78
C THR A 122 1.37 8.57 5.28
N GLN A 123 0.49 7.59 5.40
CA GLN A 123 0.84 6.23 5.77
C GLN A 123 -0.14 5.26 5.14
N ILE A 124 0.39 4.25 4.47
CA ILE A 124 -0.38 3.17 3.85
C ILE A 124 0.29 1.86 4.23
N CYS A 125 -0.46 0.94 4.81
CA CYS A 125 0.03 -0.39 5.17
C CYS A 125 -0.84 -1.45 4.50
N ASN A 126 -0.22 -2.30 3.68
CA ASN A 126 -0.88 -3.42 3.04
C ASN A 126 -0.68 -4.67 3.90
N ILE A 127 -1.73 -5.10 4.60
CA ILE A 127 -1.67 -6.26 5.49
C ILE A 127 -2.02 -7.53 4.73
N THR A 128 -1.13 -8.51 4.81
CA THR A 128 -1.36 -9.90 4.42
C THR A 128 -1.70 -10.70 5.67
N PRO A 129 -2.93 -11.23 5.80
CA PRO A 129 -3.30 -12.07 6.93
C PRO A 129 -2.37 -13.28 7.07
N GLY A 130 -2.04 -13.64 8.31
CA GLY A 130 -1.27 -14.85 8.58
C GLY A 130 -2.07 -16.09 8.20
N LYS A 131 -1.39 -17.24 8.04
CA LYS A 131 -2.08 -18.53 8.11
C LYS A 131 -2.39 -18.75 9.58
N GLY A 132 -3.34 -17.97 10.11
CA GLY A 132 -3.88 -18.18 11.45
C GLY A 132 -4.20 -19.66 11.64
N PRO A 133 -4.38 -20.14 12.88
CA PRO A 133 -4.76 -21.53 13.10
C PRO A 133 -5.87 -21.82 12.11
N LYS A 134 -5.72 -22.88 11.28
CA LYS A 134 -6.88 -23.43 10.57
C LYS A 134 -7.93 -23.48 11.65
N LYS A 135 -8.99 -22.67 11.57
CA LYS A 135 -10.05 -22.71 12.57
C LYS A 135 -10.54 -24.15 12.55
N THR A 136 -10.02 -24.98 13.44
CA THR A 136 -10.61 -26.26 13.76
C THR A 136 -12.00 -25.88 14.26
N GLU A 137 -13.02 -26.56 13.79
CA GLU A 137 -14.43 -26.30 14.12
C GLU A 137 -14.71 -26.29 15.64
N GLU A 138 -13.72 -26.63 16.46
CA GLU A 138 -13.76 -26.78 17.92
C GLU A 138 -13.55 -25.47 18.72
N ASP A 139 -13.06 -24.36 18.14
CA ASP A 139 -12.86 -23.06 18.85
C ASP A 139 -13.93 -21.98 18.52
N LEU A 140 -14.96 -22.32 17.75
CA LEU A 140 -16.05 -21.40 17.45
C LEU A 140 -17.01 -21.30 18.65
N CYS A 141 -16.81 -20.28 19.48
CA CYS A 141 -17.87 -19.78 20.35
C CYS A 141 -19.07 -19.39 19.48
N VAL A 142 -20.10 -20.26 19.46
CA VAL A 142 -21.33 -20.10 18.67
C VAL A 142 -22.07 -18.80 19.02
N GLY A 143 -21.97 -18.36 20.27
CA GLY A 143 -22.60 -17.14 20.78
C GLY A 143 -21.74 -15.88 20.69
N CYS A 144 -20.56 -15.92 20.08
CA CYS A 144 -19.70 -14.75 19.92
C CYS A 144 -19.89 -14.11 18.54
N PHE A 145 -19.61 -12.81 18.41
CA PHE A 145 -19.60 -12.18 17.08
C PHE A 145 -18.54 -12.83 16.19
N GLN A 146 -18.99 -13.42 15.09
CA GLN A 146 -18.15 -13.98 14.06
C GLN A 146 -18.15 -13.04 12.84
N PRO A 147 -16.99 -12.84 12.20
CA PRO A 147 -16.95 -12.08 10.95
C PRO A 147 -17.69 -12.84 9.85
N ILE A 148 -18.45 -12.11 9.03
CA ILE A 148 -19.15 -12.66 7.87
C ILE A 148 -18.72 -11.93 6.58
N PRO A 149 -18.86 -12.57 5.41
CA PRO A 149 -18.56 -11.92 4.13
C PRO A 149 -19.37 -10.63 3.94
N MET A 150 -18.74 -9.59 3.41
CA MET A 150 -19.34 -8.27 3.19
C MET A 150 -20.47 -8.29 2.15
N ASP A 151 -20.47 -9.30 1.27
CA ASP A 151 -21.45 -9.56 0.23
C ASP A 151 -22.46 -10.67 0.61
N SER A 152 -22.49 -11.09 1.88
CA SER A 152 -23.42 -12.10 2.37
C SER A 152 -24.87 -11.73 2.04
N SER A 153 -25.64 -12.71 1.56
CA SER A 153 -27.08 -12.56 1.30
C SER A 153 -27.87 -12.12 2.52
N ASP A 154 -27.40 -12.50 3.70
CA ASP A 154 -28.05 -12.24 4.98
C ASP A 154 -28.01 -10.75 5.35
N LEU A 155 -27.04 -10.01 4.81
CA LEU A 155 -26.90 -8.57 5.02
C LEU A 155 -27.86 -7.74 4.16
N LYS A 156 -28.37 -8.28 3.05
CA LYS A 156 -29.25 -7.54 2.14
C LYS A 156 -30.47 -6.92 2.83
N PRO A 157 -31.30 -7.67 3.59
CA PRO A 157 -32.46 -7.08 4.27
C PRO A 157 -32.04 -6.09 5.36
N VAL A 158 -30.93 -6.35 6.06
CA VAL A 158 -30.41 -5.50 7.13
C VAL A 158 -29.93 -4.15 6.58
N LEU A 159 -29.09 -4.17 5.53
CA LEU A 159 -28.56 -2.97 4.88
C LEU A 159 -29.66 -2.17 4.20
N LYS A 160 -30.63 -2.83 3.56
CA LYS A 160 -31.79 -2.17 2.98
C LYS A 160 -32.57 -1.41 4.05
N HIS A 161 -32.90 -2.07 5.16
CA HIS A 161 -33.59 -1.43 6.27
C HIS A 161 -32.77 -0.28 6.86
N ALA A 162 -31.45 -0.43 6.97
CA ALA A 162 -30.58 0.59 7.54
C ALA A 162 -30.49 1.86 6.68
N VAL A 163 -30.45 1.72 5.36
CA VAL A 163 -30.48 2.86 4.43
C VAL A 163 -31.87 3.52 4.43
N GLU A 164 -32.94 2.74 4.44
CA GLU A 164 -34.31 3.25 4.56
C GLU A 164 -34.51 4.02 5.88
N HIS A 165 -34.02 3.47 6.99
CA HIS A 165 -34.08 4.10 8.30
C HIS A 165 -33.34 5.44 8.30
N PHE A 166 -32.12 5.48 7.77
CA PHE A 166 -31.36 6.72 7.64
C PHE A 166 -32.12 7.76 6.81
N ASN A 167 -32.63 7.37 5.64
CA ASN A 167 -33.38 8.29 4.78
C ASN A 167 -34.65 8.84 5.45
N ASN A 168 -35.34 8.02 6.23
CA ASN A 168 -36.58 8.42 6.90
C ASN A 168 -36.35 9.28 8.14
N ASN A 169 -35.22 9.10 8.84
CA ASN A 169 -34.97 9.73 10.15
C ASN A 169 -33.96 10.88 10.10
N THR A 170 -33.46 11.24 8.92
CA THR A 170 -32.54 12.36 8.72
C THR A 170 -33.23 13.57 8.13
N LYS A 171 -32.77 14.77 8.51
CA LYS A 171 -33.26 16.04 7.97
C LYS A 171 -32.62 16.43 6.64
N HIS A 172 -31.78 15.56 6.06
CA HIS A 172 -31.12 15.83 4.79
C HIS A 172 -32.15 15.92 3.65
N THR A 173 -31.90 16.79 2.67
CA THR A 173 -32.82 17.11 1.57
C THR A 173 -32.90 16.02 0.50
N HIS A 174 -31.82 15.26 0.33
CA HIS A 174 -31.71 14.17 -0.66
C HIS A 174 -31.70 12.80 0.00
N LEU A 175 -32.05 11.78 -0.79
CA LEU A 175 -31.93 10.38 -0.43
C LEU A 175 -30.49 9.89 -0.58
N PHE A 176 -30.09 8.96 0.27
CA PHE A 176 -28.80 8.29 0.26
C PHE A 176 -28.94 6.82 -0.17
N ALA A 177 -27.90 6.33 -0.82
CA ALA A 177 -27.73 4.92 -1.17
C ALA A 177 -26.51 4.33 -0.46
N LEU A 178 -26.50 3.00 -0.31
CA LEU A 178 -25.33 2.26 0.15
C LEU A 178 -24.18 2.45 -0.85
N ARG A 179 -22.99 2.81 -0.35
CA ARG A 179 -21.77 2.90 -1.15
C ARG A 179 -20.90 1.65 -0.98
N GLU A 180 -20.56 1.32 0.26
CA GLU A 180 -19.67 0.20 0.56
C GLU A 180 -19.92 -0.35 1.96
N VAL A 181 -19.79 -1.66 2.14
CA VAL A 181 -19.75 -2.32 3.45
C VAL A 181 -18.28 -2.50 3.84
N LYS A 182 -17.86 -1.91 4.95
CA LYS A 182 -16.46 -1.96 5.43
C LYS A 182 -16.22 -3.13 6.38
N SER A 183 -17.23 -3.50 7.16
CA SER A 183 -17.14 -4.60 8.11
C SER A 183 -18.52 -5.17 8.43
N ALA A 184 -18.59 -6.49 8.62
CA ALA A 184 -19.82 -7.17 9.00
C ALA A 184 -19.53 -8.34 9.95
N HIS A 185 -20.28 -8.39 11.04
CA HIS A 185 -20.23 -9.47 12.03
C HIS A 185 -21.63 -9.95 12.36
N SER A 186 -21.78 -11.26 12.59
CA SER A 186 -23.02 -11.87 13.05
C SER A 186 -22.81 -12.61 14.37
N GLN A 187 -23.86 -12.71 15.18
CA GLN A 187 -23.86 -13.45 16.43
C GLN A 187 -25.19 -14.20 16.57
N VAL A 188 -25.12 -15.49 16.88
CA VAL A 188 -26.30 -16.33 17.12
C VAL A 188 -26.83 -16.06 18.53
N VAL A 189 -28.12 -15.71 18.63
CA VAL A 189 -28.87 -15.49 19.88
C VAL A 189 -30.25 -16.15 19.74
N ALA A 190 -31.28 -15.65 20.44
CA ALA A 190 -32.67 -15.92 20.05
C ALA A 190 -32.99 -15.16 18.75
N GLY A 191 -32.48 -15.68 17.62
CA GLY A 191 -32.36 -14.97 16.35
C GLY A 191 -30.90 -14.65 16.02
N MET A 192 -30.66 -13.54 15.33
CA MET A 192 -29.33 -13.11 14.88
C MET A 192 -29.08 -11.64 15.22
N ASN A 193 -27.94 -11.33 15.84
CA ASN A 193 -27.44 -9.98 15.94
C ASN A 193 -26.45 -9.69 14.80
N TYR A 194 -26.58 -8.55 14.16
CA TYR A 194 -25.64 -8.04 13.17
C TYR A 194 -25.01 -6.74 13.67
N LYS A 195 -23.69 -6.66 13.55
CA LYS A 195 -22.92 -5.41 13.70
C LYS A 195 -22.26 -5.10 12.36
N ILE A 196 -22.65 -3.99 11.76
CA ILE A 196 -22.19 -3.58 10.43
C ILE A 196 -21.58 -2.19 10.46
N ILE A 197 -20.50 -2.00 9.72
CA ILE A 197 -19.88 -0.69 9.45
C ILE A 197 -19.91 -0.50 7.94
N TYR A 198 -20.50 0.60 7.47
CA TYR A 198 -20.75 0.84 6.04
C TYR A 198 -20.79 2.33 5.75
N SER A 199 -20.56 2.67 4.48
CA SER A 199 -20.66 4.04 3.99
C SER A 199 -21.91 4.23 3.12
N ILE A 200 -22.47 5.42 3.20
CA ILE A 200 -23.60 5.87 2.38
C ILE A 200 -23.21 7.11 1.59
N VAL A 201 -23.90 7.34 0.48
CA VAL A 201 -23.64 8.49 -0.40
C VAL A 201 -24.94 9.09 -0.90
N GLN A 202 -24.97 10.42 -0.99
CA GLN A 202 -26.08 11.18 -1.50
C GLN A 202 -26.36 10.79 -2.96
N THR A 203 -27.64 10.75 -3.30
CA THR A 203 -28.13 10.49 -4.66
C THR A 203 -28.69 11.76 -5.29
N ASN A 204 -28.95 11.70 -6.59
CA ASN A 204 -29.66 12.75 -7.33
C ASN A 204 -31.15 12.88 -6.96
N CYS A 205 -31.71 11.99 -6.12
CA CYS A 205 -33.11 12.02 -5.74
C CYS A 205 -33.34 12.93 -4.52
N SER A 206 -34.20 13.94 -4.70
CA SER A 206 -34.73 14.76 -3.60
C SER A 206 -35.77 13.99 -2.80
N LYS A 207 -35.80 14.17 -1.47
CA LYS A 207 -36.86 13.61 -0.61
C LYS A 207 -38.23 14.24 -0.87
N GLU A 208 -38.28 15.45 -1.45
CA GLU A 208 -39.54 16.13 -1.78
C GLU A 208 -40.25 15.42 -2.94
N ASP A 209 -39.50 15.03 -3.97
CA ASP A 209 -40.02 14.37 -5.16
C ASP A 209 -40.11 12.85 -5.00
N PHE A 210 -39.25 12.27 -4.16
CA PHE A 210 -39.12 10.82 -3.97
C PHE A 210 -39.30 10.46 -2.49
N PRO A 211 -40.46 9.87 -2.12
CA PRO A 211 -40.74 9.46 -0.74
C PRO A 211 -39.82 8.34 -0.21
N SER A 212 -39.19 7.59 -1.11
CA SER A 212 -38.30 6.48 -0.77
C SER A 212 -37.25 6.27 -1.85
N LEU A 213 -36.16 5.57 -1.48
CA LEU A 213 -35.09 5.23 -2.41
C LEU A 213 -35.60 4.24 -3.47
N ARG A 214 -35.43 4.61 -4.73
CA ARG A 214 -35.80 3.81 -5.90
C ARG A 214 -34.56 3.43 -6.70
N GLU A 215 -34.71 2.48 -7.62
CA GLU A 215 -33.61 1.98 -8.47
C GLU A 215 -33.06 3.03 -9.45
N ASP A 216 -33.86 4.05 -9.80
CA ASP A 216 -33.47 5.17 -10.66
C ASP A 216 -32.68 6.27 -9.92
N CYS A 217 -32.55 6.18 -8.58
CA CYS A 217 -31.71 7.09 -7.81
C CYS A 217 -30.23 6.74 -7.99
N VAL A 218 -29.49 7.67 -8.59
CA VAL A 218 -28.07 7.51 -8.92
C VAL A 218 -27.20 8.13 -7.83
N PRO A 219 -26.26 7.37 -7.23
CA PRO A 219 -25.24 7.91 -6.34
C PRO A 219 -24.42 9.02 -6.99
N LEU A 220 -24.27 10.15 -6.28
CA LEU A 220 -23.47 11.27 -6.75
C LEU A 220 -22.00 11.08 -6.31
N PRO A 221 -21.02 11.09 -7.24
CA PRO A 221 -19.60 10.91 -6.90
C PRO A 221 -19.03 12.01 -6.00
N TYR A 222 -19.67 13.18 -5.98
CA TYR A 222 -19.31 14.36 -5.17
C TYR A 222 -20.46 14.79 -4.25
N GLY A 223 -21.42 13.90 -4.00
CA GLY A 223 -22.48 14.16 -3.04
C GLY A 223 -21.98 14.00 -1.60
N ASP A 224 -22.75 14.53 -0.67
CA ASP A 224 -22.55 14.29 0.76
C ASP A 224 -22.45 12.78 1.02
N HIS A 225 -21.58 12.38 1.93
CA HIS A 225 -21.36 10.98 2.26
C HIS A 225 -21.40 10.79 3.76
N GLY A 226 -21.65 9.56 4.20
CA GLY A 226 -21.73 9.26 5.61
C GLY A 226 -21.08 7.94 5.95
N GLU A 227 -20.53 7.87 7.15
CA GLU A 227 -19.97 6.66 7.74
C GLU A 227 -20.89 6.20 8.86
N CYS A 228 -21.38 4.97 8.73
CA CYS A 228 -22.44 4.44 9.57
C CYS A 228 -22.01 3.18 10.31
N THR A 229 -22.41 3.09 11.58
CA THR A 229 -22.39 1.87 12.38
C THR A 229 -23.83 1.45 12.67
N GLY A 230 -24.20 0.23 12.28
CA GLY A 230 -25.52 -0.35 12.47
C GLY A 230 -25.48 -1.57 13.38
N HIS A 231 -26.44 -1.64 14.30
CA HIS A 231 -26.71 -2.81 15.14
C HIS A 231 -28.14 -3.27 14.89
N THR A 232 -28.31 -4.52 14.47
CA THR A 232 -29.62 -5.08 14.13
C THR A 232 -29.82 -6.41 14.83
N HIS A 233 -30.96 -6.57 15.49
CA HIS A 233 -31.44 -7.85 16.02
C HIS A 233 -32.58 -8.34 15.12
N VAL A 234 -32.37 -9.49 14.51
CA VAL A 234 -33.35 -10.22 13.71
C VAL A 234 -33.85 -11.38 14.56
N ASP A 235 -35.15 -11.51 14.75
CA ASP A 235 -35.72 -12.58 15.57
C ASP A 235 -35.79 -13.94 14.84
N ILE A 236 -36.30 -14.96 15.53
CA ILE A 236 -36.48 -16.31 14.97
C ILE A 236 -37.51 -16.38 13.83
N HIS A 237 -38.32 -15.34 13.63
CA HIS A 237 -39.27 -15.22 12.53
C HIS A 237 -38.67 -14.45 11.34
N ASN A 238 -37.37 -14.15 11.39
CA ASN A 238 -36.64 -13.39 10.39
C ASN A 238 -37.18 -11.95 10.23
N THR A 239 -37.67 -11.37 11.32
CA THR A 239 -38.13 -9.97 11.37
C THR A 239 -37.13 -9.12 12.15
N ILE A 240 -36.95 -7.86 11.73
CA ILE A 240 -36.07 -6.92 12.43
C ILE A 240 -36.80 -6.48 13.71
N ALA A 241 -36.43 -7.09 14.83
CA ALA A 241 -37.03 -6.86 16.14
C ALA A 241 -36.35 -5.71 16.90
N GLY A 242 -35.09 -5.41 16.58
CA GLY A 242 -34.35 -4.28 17.13
C GLY A 242 -33.40 -3.67 16.11
N PHE A 243 -33.37 -2.35 16.03
CA PHE A 243 -32.48 -1.63 15.14
C PHE A 243 -31.95 -0.36 15.81
N SER A 244 -30.65 -0.14 15.70
CA SER A 244 -30.03 1.13 16.05
C SER A 244 -28.90 1.43 15.08
N GLN A 245 -28.75 2.71 14.76
CA GLN A 245 -27.77 3.19 13.78
C GLN A 245 -27.21 4.52 14.26
N SER A 246 -25.91 4.70 14.07
CA SER A 246 -25.23 5.98 14.20
C SER A 246 -24.52 6.27 12.89
N CYS A 247 -24.66 7.48 12.35
CA CYS A 247 -23.98 7.90 11.14
C CYS A 247 -23.39 9.29 11.31
N ASP A 248 -22.13 9.42 10.92
CA ASP A 248 -21.45 10.71 10.80
C ASP A 248 -21.50 11.15 9.34
N LEU A 249 -22.06 12.34 9.08
CA LEU A 249 -22.20 12.89 7.73
C LEU A 249 -21.09 13.91 7.44
N TYR A 250 -20.58 13.83 6.23
CA TYR A 250 -19.51 14.65 5.69
C TYR A 250 -19.98 15.30 4.38
N PRO A 251 -19.82 16.63 4.24
CA PRO A 251 -20.08 17.31 2.99
C PRO A 251 -19.30 16.67 1.84
N GLY A 252 -19.91 16.54 0.67
CA GLY A 252 -19.22 16.09 -0.55
C GLY A 252 -18.07 17.04 -0.92
N ASP A 253 -18.19 18.30 -0.51
CA ASP A 253 -17.18 19.35 -0.63
C ASP A 253 -16.02 19.20 0.38
N ASP A 254 -16.13 18.40 1.45
CA ASP A 254 -15.03 18.23 2.43
C ASP A 254 -13.97 17.21 1.98
N LEU A 255 -14.17 16.55 0.83
CA LEU A 255 -13.10 15.84 0.11
C LEU A 255 -12.13 16.81 -0.62
N PHE A 256 -12.30 18.12 -0.46
CA PHE A 256 -11.43 19.13 -1.07
C PHE A 256 -10.12 19.45 -0.33
N GLU A 257 -9.74 18.73 0.72
CA GLU A 257 -8.43 18.96 1.36
C GLU A 257 -7.30 18.02 0.93
N LEU A 258 -7.50 17.09 -0.02
CA LEU A 258 -6.40 16.29 -0.57
C LEU A 258 -6.33 16.14 -2.10
N LEU A 259 -7.18 16.81 -2.88
CA LEU A 259 -6.98 16.85 -4.34
C LEU A 259 -6.33 18.19 -4.72
N PRO A 260 -5.05 18.20 -5.15
CA PRO A 260 -4.45 19.41 -5.66
C PRO A 260 -5.27 19.87 -6.87
N LYS A 261 -5.86 21.07 -6.72
CA LYS A 261 -6.40 21.96 -7.75
C LYS A 261 -5.86 21.56 -9.12
N ASN A 262 -6.75 21.25 -10.08
CA ASN A 262 -6.54 21.17 -11.53
C ASN A 262 -5.22 21.81 -12.00
N CYS A 263 -4.11 21.13 -11.74
CA CYS A 263 -2.79 21.61 -12.06
C CYS A 263 -2.48 20.96 -13.38
N ARG A 264 -2.72 21.70 -14.46
CA ARG A 264 -2.51 21.22 -15.84
C ARG A 264 -1.12 20.66 -16.07
N GLY A 265 -0.14 21.02 -15.24
CA GLY A 265 1.22 20.50 -15.28
C GLY A 265 1.59 19.47 -14.21
N CYS A 266 0.66 18.91 -13.44
CA CYS A 266 0.96 17.80 -12.54
C CYS A 266 0.93 16.45 -13.29
N PRO A 267 1.66 15.43 -12.81
CA PRO A 267 1.52 14.08 -13.33
C PRO A 267 0.11 13.55 -13.07
N ARG A 268 -0.59 13.16 -14.13
CA ARG A 268 -1.87 12.44 -14.07
C ARG A 268 -1.64 10.97 -14.37
N GLU A 269 -2.30 10.07 -13.65
CA GLU A 269 -2.35 8.66 -14.03
C GLU A 269 -3.13 8.52 -15.35
N ILE A 270 -2.65 7.65 -16.22
CA ILE A 270 -3.30 7.33 -17.48
C ILE A 270 -3.50 5.81 -17.59
N PRO A 271 -4.60 5.35 -18.19
CA PRO A 271 -4.84 3.93 -18.40
C PRO A 271 -3.68 3.27 -19.16
N VAL A 272 -3.30 2.05 -18.75
CA VAL A 272 -2.14 1.33 -19.31
C VAL A 272 -2.33 0.90 -20.76
N ASP A 273 -3.57 0.85 -21.22
CA ASP A 273 -4.03 0.56 -22.59
C ASP A 273 -4.31 1.83 -23.42
N SER A 274 -4.02 3.01 -22.86
CA SER A 274 -4.26 4.28 -23.55
C SER A 274 -3.48 4.35 -24.87
N PRO A 275 -4.12 4.75 -25.99
CA PRO A 275 -3.44 4.92 -27.27
C PRO A 275 -2.33 5.98 -27.22
N GLU A 276 -2.42 6.92 -26.27
CA GLU A 276 -1.39 7.95 -26.02
C GLU A 276 -0.03 7.35 -25.63
N LEU A 277 -0.01 6.13 -25.07
CA LEU A 277 1.21 5.46 -24.64
C LEU A 277 1.96 4.75 -25.76
N LYS A 278 1.32 4.48 -26.90
CA LYS A 278 1.89 3.61 -27.94
C LYS A 278 3.26 4.09 -28.44
N GLU A 279 3.38 5.39 -28.69
CA GLU A 279 4.64 6.00 -29.15
C GLU A 279 5.70 5.98 -28.04
N ALA A 280 5.33 6.36 -26.82
CA ALA A 280 6.24 6.37 -25.68
C ALA A 280 6.76 4.96 -25.31
N LEU A 281 5.91 3.94 -25.37
CA LEU A 281 6.29 2.53 -25.18
C LEU A 281 7.25 2.07 -26.28
N GLY A 282 7.01 2.47 -27.53
CA GLY A 282 7.91 2.20 -28.66
C GLY A 282 9.31 2.76 -28.45
N HIS A 283 9.40 4.03 -28.03
CA HIS A 283 10.69 4.64 -27.68
C HIS A 283 11.35 4.00 -26.45
N SER A 284 10.55 3.59 -25.46
CA SER A 284 11.05 2.92 -24.27
C SER A 284 11.69 1.57 -24.59
N ILE A 285 11.04 0.73 -25.41
CA ILE A 285 11.59 -0.59 -25.76
C ILE A 285 12.79 -0.49 -26.70
N ALA A 286 12.80 0.48 -27.61
CA ALA A 286 13.95 0.77 -28.46
C ALA A 286 15.16 1.19 -27.61
N GLN A 287 14.95 2.12 -26.66
CA GLN A 287 16.00 2.58 -25.76
C GLN A 287 16.53 1.45 -24.86
N LEU A 288 15.64 0.64 -24.29
CA LEU A 288 16.01 -0.54 -23.51
C LEU A 288 16.95 -1.45 -24.30
N ASN A 289 16.57 -1.80 -25.53
CA ASN A 289 17.35 -2.71 -26.35
C ASN A 289 18.65 -2.09 -26.87
N ALA A 290 18.71 -0.77 -27.06
CA ALA A 290 19.93 -0.08 -27.44
C ALA A 290 20.94 0.00 -26.28
N GLN A 291 20.48 0.25 -25.05
CA GLN A 291 21.34 0.40 -23.87
C GLN A 291 21.70 -0.92 -23.18
N HIS A 292 20.79 -1.91 -23.20
CA HIS A 292 20.98 -3.16 -22.51
C HIS A 292 21.85 -4.13 -23.33
N ASN A 293 23.08 -4.36 -22.87
CA ASN A 293 24.06 -5.22 -23.53
C ASN A 293 23.76 -6.71 -23.30
N HIS A 294 22.67 -7.18 -23.88
CA HIS A 294 22.21 -8.57 -23.84
C HIS A 294 22.06 -9.13 -25.26
N ILE A 295 22.33 -10.42 -25.42
CA ILE A 295 22.38 -11.11 -26.72
C ILE A 295 21.02 -11.23 -27.40
N PHE A 296 19.93 -11.27 -26.63
CA PHE A 296 18.56 -11.31 -27.13
C PHE A 296 17.85 -9.97 -26.94
N TYR A 297 16.91 -9.66 -27.82
CA TYR A 297 16.01 -8.53 -27.65
C TYR A 297 15.01 -8.79 -26.51
N PHE A 298 14.55 -7.71 -25.89
CA PHE A 298 13.43 -7.69 -24.95
C PHE A 298 12.18 -7.12 -25.60
N LYS A 299 11.02 -7.61 -25.19
CA LYS A 299 9.70 -7.03 -25.47
C LYS A 299 9.01 -6.61 -24.18
N ILE A 300 8.18 -5.58 -24.25
CA ILE A 300 7.28 -5.20 -23.16
C ILE A 300 6.20 -6.28 -23.06
N ASP A 301 6.10 -6.91 -21.89
CA ASP A 301 5.15 -7.96 -21.57
C ASP A 301 3.92 -7.40 -20.85
N THR A 302 4.15 -6.53 -19.86
CA THR A 302 3.05 -5.94 -19.07
C THR A 302 3.41 -4.52 -18.66
N VAL A 303 2.51 -3.57 -18.91
CA VAL A 303 2.60 -2.21 -18.36
C VAL A 303 1.88 -2.22 -17.01
N LYS A 304 2.60 -1.88 -15.94
CA LYS A 304 2.08 -1.85 -14.56
C LYS A 304 1.37 -0.53 -14.26
N LYS A 305 2.01 0.57 -14.67
CA LYS A 305 1.56 1.92 -14.35
C LYS A 305 2.07 2.89 -15.40
N ALA A 306 1.27 3.91 -15.69
CA ALA A 306 1.67 5.01 -16.55
C ALA A 306 1.15 6.34 -16.00
N THR A 307 1.97 7.38 -16.13
CA THR A 307 1.59 8.77 -15.84
C THR A 307 2.00 9.68 -16.99
N SER A 308 1.24 10.74 -17.20
CA SER A 308 1.50 11.78 -18.19
C SER A 308 1.54 13.15 -17.51
N GLN A 309 2.50 13.99 -17.86
CA GLN A 309 2.65 15.34 -17.32
C GLN A 309 2.91 16.34 -18.43
N VAL A 310 2.15 17.43 -18.46
CA VAL A 310 2.39 18.55 -19.40
C VAL A 310 3.40 19.52 -18.78
N VAL A 311 4.49 19.76 -19.50
CA VAL A 311 5.56 20.72 -19.15
C VAL A 311 5.82 21.61 -20.38
N ALA A 312 7.08 21.92 -20.71
CA ALA A 312 7.48 22.38 -22.05
C ALA A 312 7.54 21.21 -23.05
N GLY A 313 6.51 20.36 -23.04
CA GLY A 313 6.42 19.09 -23.76
C GLY A 313 5.46 18.17 -23.00
N VAL A 314 5.54 16.87 -23.28
CA VAL A 314 4.84 15.85 -22.48
C VAL A 314 5.88 14.88 -21.95
N ILE A 315 5.85 14.64 -20.64
CA ILE A 315 6.66 13.60 -20.00
C ILE A 315 5.75 12.42 -19.68
N TYR A 316 6.13 11.25 -20.16
CA TYR A 316 5.52 9.98 -19.76
C TYR A 316 6.44 9.24 -18.80
N VAL A 317 5.93 8.84 -17.64
CA VAL A 317 6.64 7.92 -16.73
C VAL A 317 5.88 6.60 -16.71
N ILE A 318 6.54 5.54 -17.15
CA ILE A 318 5.95 4.23 -17.43
C ILE A 318 6.71 3.15 -16.66
N GLU A 319 6.00 2.38 -15.87
CA GLU A 319 6.52 1.17 -15.23
C GLU A 319 6.04 -0.07 -15.99
N PHE A 320 6.95 -0.92 -16.43
CA PHE A 320 6.62 -2.11 -17.20
C PHE A 320 7.55 -3.29 -16.92
N ILE A 321 7.08 -4.49 -17.19
CA ILE A 321 7.87 -5.71 -17.22
C ILE A 321 8.29 -5.96 -18.67
N ALA A 322 9.58 -6.16 -18.88
CA ALA A 322 10.12 -6.61 -20.15
C ALA A 322 10.58 -8.07 -20.06
N ARG A 323 10.25 -8.87 -21.07
CA ARG A 323 10.68 -10.27 -21.18
C ARG A 323 11.63 -10.46 -22.35
N GLU A 324 12.63 -11.29 -22.13
CA GLU A 324 13.56 -11.74 -23.16
C GLU A 324 12.81 -12.48 -24.29
N THR A 325 13.22 -12.24 -25.53
CA THR A 325 12.64 -12.86 -26.72
C THR A 325 13.54 -13.93 -27.33
N ASN A 326 13.00 -14.71 -28.27
CA ASN A 326 13.75 -15.65 -29.09
C ASN A 326 14.67 -14.98 -30.13
N CYS A 327 14.51 -13.67 -30.38
CA CYS A 327 15.30 -12.94 -31.36
C CYS A 327 16.66 -12.50 -30.81
N SER A 328 17.72 -12.95 -31.47
CA SER A 328 19.09 -12.52 -31.18
C SER A 328 19.41 -11.20 -31.86
N LYS A 329 20.12 -10.31 -31.16
CA LYS A 329 20.65 -9.05 -31.70
C LYS A 329 21.78 -9.27 -32.71
N GLN A 330 22.37 -10.48 -32.73
CA GLN A 330 23.42 -10.84 -33.70
C GLN A 330 22.84 -11.24 -35.06
N SER A 331 21.64 -11.84 -35.09
CA SER A 331 21.00 -12.28 -36.32
C SER A 331 20.01 -11.26 -36.89
N LYS A 332 19.46 -10.38 -36.04
CA LYS A 332 18.57 -9.30 -36.45
C LYS A 332 19.06 -7.94 -35.96
N THR A 333 19.11 -6.98 -36.87
CA THR A 333 19.51 -5.60 -36.58
C THR A 333 18.47 -4.83 -35.77
N GLU A 334 17.21 -5.26 -35.78
CA GLU A 334 16.11 -4.59 -35.08
C GLU A 334 15.10 -5.59 -34.48
N LEU A 335 14.32 -5.11 -33.50
CA LEU A 335 13.21 -5.85 -32.91
C LEU A 335 12.01 -5.82 -33.86
N THR A 336 11.65 -6.98 -34.40
CA THR A 336 10.52 -7.15 -35.31
C THR A 336 9.30 -7.78 -34.62
N ALA A 337 8.11 -7.66 -35.22
CA ALA A 337 6.86 -8.10 -34.62
C ALA A 337 6.82 -9.63 -34.33
N ASP A 338 7.50 -10.43 -35.15
CA ASP A 338 7.61 -11.89 -35.07
C ASP A 338 8.49 -12.41 -33.93
N CYS A 339 9.15 -11.54 -33.15
CA CYS A 339 9.95 -11.96 -32.00
C CYS A 339 9.07 -12.37 -30.82
N GLU A 340 9.03 -13.66 -30.47
CA GLU A 340 8.20 -14.16 -29.36
C GLU A 340 8.96 -14.11 -28.03
N THR A 341 8.22 -13.88 -26.93
CA THR A 341 8.79 -13.91 -25.57
C THR A 341 9.12 -15.33 -25.16
N LYS A 342 10.30 -15.55 -24.56
CA LYS A 342 10.68 -16.86 -24.01
C LYS A 342 9.93 -17.11 -22.71
N HIS A 343 9.28 -18.26 -22.59
CA HIS A 343 8.62 -18.68 -21.35
C HIS A 343 9.56 -18.77 -20.14
N LEU A 344 10.83 -19.14 -20.37
CA LEU A 344 11.90 -19.24 -19.35
C LEU A 344 13.01 -18.20 -19.58
N GLY A 345 12.67 -17.08 -20.20
CA GLY A 345 13.62 -15.99 -20.47
C GLY A 345 13.79 -15.04 -19.29
N GLN A 346 14.88 -14.28 -19.29
CA GLN A 346 15.10 -13.23 -18.32
C GLN A 346 13.94 -12.23 -18.35
N SER A 347 13.44 -11.86 -17.17
CA SER A 347 12.45 -10.80 -17.02
C SER A 347 13.08 -9.61 -16.31
N LEU A 348 12.70 -8.41 -16.74
CA LEU A 348 13.21 -7.15 -16.21
C LEU A 348 12.04 -6.31 -15.71
N ASN A 349 12.17 -5.72 -14.52
CA ASN A 349 11.29 -4.65 -14.06
C ASN A 349 11.90 -3.31 -14.47
N CYS A 350 11.16 -2.54 -15.27
CA CYS A 350 11.66 -1.33 -15.92
C CYS A 350 10.83 -0.11 -15.55
N ASN A 351 11.51 1.02 -15.41
CA ASN A 351 10.92 2.35 -15.35
C ASN A 351 11.48 3.19 -16.51
N ALA A 352 10.59 3.70 -17.35
CA ALA A 352 10.93 4.60 -18.44
C ALA A 352 10.38 6.00 -18.19
N ASN A 353 11.21 7.00 -18.48
CA ASN A 353 10.83 8.40 -18.57
C ASN A 353 11.03 8.85 -20.03
N VAL A 354 9.94 9.22 -20.70
CA VAL A 354 9.94 9.61 -22.11
C VAL A 354 9.48 11.06 -22.22
N TYR A 355 10.42 11.95 -22.52
CA TYR A 355 10.12 13.37 -22.74
C TYR A 355 9.96 13.67 -24.23
N MET A 356 8.78 14.14 -24.61
CA MET A 356 8.38 14.39 -25.98
C MET A 356 8.11 15.88 -26.20
N ARG A 357 8.70 16.44 -27.26
CA ARG A 357 8.43 17.80 -27.75
C ARG A 357 8.05 17.73 -29.22
N PRO A 358 6.76 17.53 -29.53
CA PRO A 358 6.30 17.34 -30.91
C PRO A 358 6.66 18.51 -31.84
N TRP A 359 6.58 19.75 -31.36
CA TRP A 359 6.94 20.95 -32.15
C TRP A 359 8.42 21.08 -32.48
N GLU A 360 9.30 20.33 -31.79
CA GLU A 360 10.74 20.25 -32.11
C GLU A 360 11.10 18.91 -32.78
N ASN A 361 10.15 17.99 -32.97
CA ASN A 361 10.41 16.59 -33.36
C ASN A 361 11.47 15.90 -32.49
N LYS A 362 11.47 16.16 -31.18
CA LYS A 362 12.44 15.59 -30.24
C LYS A 362 11.77 14.64 -29.26
N VAL A 363 12.33 13.44 -29.13
CA VAL A 363 11.96 12.45 -28.11
C VAL A 363 13.23 12.04 -27.36
N VAL A 364 13.18 12.13 -26.03
CA VAL A 364 14.29 11.77 -25.15
C VAL A 364 13.82 10.67 -24.20
N PRO A 365 14.01 9.39 -24.57
CA PRO A 365 13.68 8.26 -23.71
C PRO A 365 14.85 7.93 -22.78
N THR A 366 14.54 7.74 -21.50
CA THR A 366 15.47 7.22 -20.49
C THR A 366 14.84 5.98 -19.86
N VAL A 367 15.55 4.86 -19.84
CA VAL A 367 15.02 3.60 -19.31
C VAL A 367 15.98 3.02 -18.29
N ARG A 368 15.45 2.60 -17.15
CA ARG A 368 16.20 1.92 -16.09
C ARG A 368 15.50 0.61 -15.78
N CYS A 369 16.24 -0.49 -15.82
CA CYS A 369 15.71 -1.82 -15.59
C CYS A 369 16.51 -2.58 -14.53
N GLN A 370 15.84 -3.49 -13.84
CA GLN A 370 16.43 -4.41 -12.86
C GLN A 370 15.95 -5.83 -13.16
N ALA A 371 16.83 -6.82 -13.00
CA ALA A 371 16.46 -8.22 -13.21
C ALA A 371 15.40 -8.67 -12.20
N LEU A 372 14.34 -9.30 -12.69
CA LEU A 372 13.36 -10.00 -11.88
C LEU A 372 13.87 -11.43 -11.68
N ASP A 373 14.30 -11.76 -10.47
CA ASP A 373 14.71 -13.14 -10.17
C ASP A 373 13.44 -13.99 -10.06
N MET A 374 13.19 -14.80 -11.09
CA MET A 374 12.08 -15.74 -11.10
C MET A 374 12.46 -16.91 -10.19
N MET A 375 12.14 -16.81 -8.90
CA MET A 375 11.99 -18.00 -8.08
C MET A 375 10.83 -18.81 -8.65
N ILE A 376 11.15 -19.78 -9.51
CA ILE A 376 10.24 -20.82 -9.95
C ILE A 376 9.62 -21.40 -8.67
N SER A 377 8.31 -21.20 -8.49
CA SER A 377 7.55 -21.88 -7.45
C SER A 377 7.73 -23.38 -7.67
N ARG A 378 8.59 -24.02 -6.86
CA ARG A 378 8.80 -25.45 -6.94
C ARG A 378 7.53 -26.15 -6.46
N PRO A 379 7.10 -27.25 -7.12
CA PRO A 379 6.02 -28.07 -6.61
C PRO A 379 6.36 -28.52 -5.17
N PRO A 380 5.40 -28.47 -4.24
CA PRO A 380 5.62 -28.95 -2.88
C PRO A 380 5.90 -30.46 -2.92
N GLY A 381 7.02 -30.91 -2.35
CA GLY A 381 7.26 -32.35 -2.15
C GLY A 381 8.69 -32.89 -2.29
N PHE A 382 9.72 -32.07 -2.57
CA PHE A 382 11.10 -32.58 -2.64
C PHE A 382 12.07 -31.73 -1.81
N SER A 383 12.43 -32.25 -0.63
CA SER A 383 13.69 -31.97 0.04
C SER A 383 14.69 -33.09 -0.29
N PRO A 384 15.98 -32.77 -0.48
CA PRO A 384 16.93 -33.19 0.56
C PRO A 384 18.01 -32.14 0.87
N PHE A 385 18.59 -32.31 2.05
CA PHE A 385 19.50 -31.39 2.72
C PHE A 385 20.85 -31.13 2.02
N ARG A 386 21.34 -29.89 2.26
CA ARG A 386 22.72 -29.37 2.40
C ARG A 386 23.84 -29.75 1.40
N LEU A 387 24.46 -28.69 0.84
CA LEU A 387 25.89 -28.44 1.02
C LEU A 387 26.20 -26.95 0.85
N VAL A 388 26.52 -26.29 1.97
CA VAL A 388 27.25 -25.02 1.95
C VAL A 388 28.70 -25.36 1.61
N ARG A 389 29.16 -24.94 0.43
CA ARG A 389 30.57 -24.67 0.21
C ARG A 389 30.72 -23.16 0.17
N VAL A 390 31.18 -22.61 1.29
CA VAL A 390 31.82 -21.30 1.31
C VAL A 390 33.09 -21.44 0.49
N GLN A 391 33.19 -20.68 -0.59
CA GLN A 391 34.45 -20.44 -1.27
C GLN A 391 34.74 -18.95 -1.06
N GLU A 392 35.68 -18.66 -0.16
CA GLU A 392 36.26 -17.33 -0.03
C GLU A 392 37.14 -17.04 -1.24
N THR A 393 36.88 -15.92 -1.92
CA THR A 393 37.93 -15.19 -2.64
C THR A 393 37.75 -13.69 -2.46
N LYS A 394 38.63 -13.15 -1.61
CA LYS A 394 39.33 -11.86 -1.58
C LYS A 394 38.68 -10.62 -2.22
N GLU A 395 38.54 -9.60 -1.35
CA GLU A 395 38.65 -8.14 -1.58
C GLU A 395 37.97 -7.52 -2.80
N GLY A 396 36.88 -6.81 -2.52
CA GLY A 396 36.26 -5.86 -3.44
C GLY A 396 34.95 -5.32 -2.86
N THR A 397 35.03 -4.21 -2.12
CA THR A 397 33.94 -3.56 -1.37
C THR A 397 32.67 -3.34 -2.20
N THR A 398 31.70 -4.25 -2.10
CA THR A 398 30.30 -3.99 -2.48
C THR A 398 29.65 -3.20 -1.34
N ARG A 399 29.37 -1.91 -1.54
CA ARG A 399 28.42 -1.19 -0.66
C ARG A 399 27.02 -1.71 -0.94
N LEU A 400 26.66 -2.83 -0.32
CA LEU A 400 25.28 -3.18 -0.08
C LEU A 400 24.76 -2.25 1.02
N LEU A 401 23.88 -1.32 0.69
CA LEU A 401 23.02 -0.67 1.69
C LEU A 401 22.01 -1.73 2.14
N ASN A 402 22.36 -2.42 3.22
CA ASN A 402 21.61 -3.55 3.76
C ASN A 402 20.23 -3.10 4.24
N SER A 403 19.22 -3.97 4.10
CA SER A 403 17.99 -3.88 4.90
C SER A 403 18.31 -4.13 6.37
N CYS A 404 17.84 -3.28 7.28
CA CYS A 404 18.01 -3.49 8.71
C CYS A 404 16.81 -4.26 9.27
N GLU A 405 17.06 -5.47 9.76
CA GLU A 405 16.07 -6.30 10.45
C GLU A 405 16.02 -5.90 11.93
N TYR A 406 14.82 -5.58 12.41
CA TYR A 406 14.57 -5.33 13.81
C TYR A 406 14.56 -6.67 14.53
N LYS A 407 15.61 -6.91 15.34
CA LYS A 407 15.66 -8.04 16.24
C LYS A 407 14.77 -7.72 17.44
N GLY A 408 13.51 -8.11 17.37
CA GLY A 408 12.60 -8.13 18.53
C GLY A 408 13.17 -8.99 19.67
N ARG A 409 12.51 -8.98 20.83
CA ARG A 409 12.90 -9.87 21.93
C ARG A 409 12.60 -11.32 21.51
N LEU A 410 13.59 -12.21 21.68
CA LEU A 410 13.41 -13.64 21.48
C LEU A 410 12.46 -14.15 22.58
N SER A 411 11.40 -14.86 22.17
CA SER A 411 10.49 -15.55 23.08
C SER A 411 11.32 -16.43 24.03
N LYS A 412 11.22 -16.15 25.33
CA LYS A 412 11.80 -17.05 26.34
C LYS A 412 11.12 -18.40 26.17
N ALA A 413 11.89 -19.39 25.74
CA ALA A 413 11.46 -20.78 25.74
C ALA A 413 10.86 -21.08 27.12
N ARG A 414 9.63 -21.61 27.11
CA ARG A 414 8.88 -22.06 28.28
C ARG A 414 9.80 -22.90 29.16
N ALA A 415 10.24 -22.35 30.29
CA ALA A 415 10.93 -23.11 31.31
C ALA A 415 9.96 -24.20 31.78
N GLY A 416 10.38 -25.46 31.66
CA GLY A 416 9.63 -26.60 32.19
C GLY A 416 9.38 -26.47 33.69
N PRO A 417 8.38 -27.18 34.24
CA PRO A 417 8.04 -27.08 35.65
C PRO A 417 9.23 -27.50 36.52
N ALA A 418 9.57 -26.67 37.50
CA ALA A 418 10.52 -27.01 38.55
C ALA A 418 9.93 -28.12 39.45
N PRO A 419 10.75 -29.05 39.96
CA PRO A 419 10.27 -30.18 40.75
C PRO A 419 9.94 -29.78 42.19
N ASP A 420 9.04 -30.59 42.76
CA ASP A 420 8.41 -30.56 44.08
C ASP A 420 9.24 -29.96 45.23
N HIS A 421 8.62 -29.01 45.95
CA HIS A 421 8.94 -28.77 47.35
C HIS A 421 7.89 -29.45 48.21
N GLN A 422 8.33 -30.50 48.91
CA GLN A 422 7.66 -31.08 50.07
C GLN A 422 7.34 -29.98 51.09
N ALA A 423 6.05 -29.80 51.38
CA ALA A 423 5.62 -29.07 52.56
C ALA A 423 5.62 -30.05 53.74
N GLU A 424 6.60 -29.89 54.63
CA GLU A 424 6.59 -30.47 55.97
C GLU A 424 5.35 -30.01 56.74
N ALA A 425 4.62 -30.99 57.27
CA ALA A 425 3.64 -30.76 58.30
C ALA A 425 4.37 -30.35 59.60
N SER A 426 3.91 -29.27 60.22
CA SER A 426 4.10 -29.03 61.65
C SER A 426 2.84 -28.37 62.19
N THR A 427 1.99 -29.22 62.76
CA THR A 427 1.04 -28.92 63.83
C THR A 427 1.73 -28.15 64.96
N VAL A 428 1.03 -27.22 65.61
CA VAL A 428 0.77 -27.14 67.07
C VAL A 428 -0.11 -25.91 67.36
N THR A 429 -1.37 -26.20 67.67
CA THR A 429 -2.31 -25.60 68.65
C THR A 429 -2.02 -24.26 69.32
N SER A 430 -3.03 -23.37 69.31
CA SER A 430 -3.92 -23.15 70.47
C SER A 430 -5.33 -22.79 69.98
#